data_AF-A0A183FUF0-F1
#
_entry.id   AF-A0A183FUF0-F1
#
_cell.length_a   1.000
_cell.length_b   1.000
_cell.length_c   1.000
_cell.angle_alpha   90.00
_cell.angle_beta   90.00
_cell.angle_gamma   90.00
#
_symmetry.space_group_name_H-M   'P 1'
#
loop_
_entity.id
_entity.type
_entity.pdbx_description
1 polymer ?
#
loop_
_entity_poly.entity_id
_entity_poly.type
_entity_poly.pdbx_seq_one_letter_code
_entity_poly.pdbx_strand_id
1 'polypeptide(L)'
;MPVYDASNNEMQFLGATKISVQLEEGGESEVAFHITDSPENEVLLGTNALEDLGVELKIAKQNTEESSGGHQAFRKVTVAKRMYMPPHGSVELSARCEVRDAEGVLWPTKKGLEWEYLK
;
A
#
# COMPACT_ATOMS: atom_id res chain seq x y z
N MET A 1 -10.45 -8.72 20.21
CA MET A 1 -9.63 -9.29 19.13
C MET A 1 -8.27 -8.63 19.21
N PRO A 2 -7.15 -9.36 19.11
CA PRO A 2 -5.81 -8.77 19.09
C PRO A 2 -5.64 -7.89 17.84
N VAL A 3 -4.89 -6.80 17.98
CA VAL A 3 -4.53 -5.89 16.88
C VAL A 3 -3.07 -6.10 16.56
N TYR A 4 -2.73 -6.16 15.27
CA TYR A 4 -1.37 -6.39 14.80
C TYR A 4 -0.87 -5.20 14.00
N ASP A 5 0.42 -4.89 14.13
CA ASP A 5 1.10 -3.88 13.33
C ASP A 5 1.42 -4.40 11.90
N ALA A 6 1.97 -3.53 11.05
CA ALA A 6 2.36 -3.88 9.68
C ALA A 6 3.50 -4.91 9.58
N SER A 7 4.22 -5.14 10.69
CA SER A 7 5.27 -6.17 10.82
C SER A 7 4.75 -7.45 11.48
N ASN A 8 3.44 -7.57 11.68
CA ASN A 8 2.75 -8.70 12.29
C ASN A 8 3.08 -8.91 13.79
N ASN A 9 3.49 -7.86 14.51
CA ASN A 9 3.60 -7.91 15.97
C ASN A 9 2.27 -7.53 16.60
N GLU A 10 1.90 -8.22 17.68
CA GLU A 10 0.71 -7.86 18.45
C GLU A 10 0.92 -6.54 19.19
N MET A 11 0.04 -5.58 18.96
CA MET A 11 0.07 -4.28 19.63
C MET A 11 -0.51 -4.39 21.04
N GLN A 12 0.19 -3.80 22.01
CA GLN A 12 -0.25 -3.72 23.40
C GLN A 12 -0.81 -2.32 23.69
N PHE A 13 -2.05 -2.27 24.18
CA PHE A 13 -2.72 -1.02 24.53
C PHE A 13 -2.96 -0.95 26.04
N LEU A 14 -2.69 0.22 26.62
CA LEU A 14 -3.06 0.57 27.99
C LEU A 14 -4.56 0.75 28.15
N GLY A 15 -5.25 1.10 27.07
CA GLY A 15 -6.70 1.30 27.05
C GLY A 15 -7.18 1.98 25.78
N ALA A 16 -8.42 2.44 25.80
CA ALA A 16 -9.02 3.21 24.73
C ALA A 16 -9.81 4.39 25.28
N THR A 17 -9.87 5.49 24.53
CA THR A 17 -10.62 6.69 24.89
C THR A 17 -11.28 7.30 23.66
N LYS A 18 -12.31 8.11 23.87
CA LYS A 18 -12.95 8.92 22.81
C LYS A 18 -12.61 10.38 23.03
N ILE A 19 -12.15 11.04 21.97
CA ILE A 19 -11.72 12.45 22.03
C ILE A 19 -12.45 13.19 20.90
N SER A 20 -13.01 14.37 21.18
CA SER A 20 -13.49 15.25 20.12
C SER A 20 -12.29 15.82 19.37
N VAL A 21 -12.21 15.54 18.09
CA VAL A 21 -11.11 15.98 17.21
C VAL A 21 -11.68 16.91 16.17
N GLN A 22 -11.06 18.08 16.04
CA GLN A 22 -11.37 19.06 15.01
C GLN A 22 -10.12 19.25 14.14
N LEU A 23 -10.25 19.04 12.83
CA LEU A 23 -9.21 19.43 11.87
C LEU A 23 -9.40 20.90 11.49
N GLU A 24 -8.30 21.66 11.37
CA GLU A 24 -8.36 23.11 11.08
C GLU A 24 -9.16 23.45 9.82
N GLU A 25 -9.01 22.64 8.77
CA GLU A 25 -9.72 22.78 7.49
C GLU A 25 -10.73 21.65 7.23
N GLY A 26 -11.04 20.84 8.24
CA GLY A 26 -11.91 19.67 8.12
C GLY A 26 -13.15 19.73 9.01
N GLY A 27 -13.66 18.55 9.34
CA GLY A 27 -14.79 18.37 10.25
C GLY A 27 -14.37 18.27 11.72
N GLU A 28 -15.38 18.29 12.59
CA GLU A 28 -15.28 17.86 13.98
C GLU A 28 -15.98 16.51 14.14
N SER A 29 -15.30 15.54 14.76
CA SER A 29 -15.86 14.22 15.04
C SER A 29 -15.31 13.64 16.34
N GLU A 30 -16.09 12.78 16.99
CA GLU A 30 -15.67 12.00 18.15
C GLU A 30 -14.90 10.76 17.69
N VAL A 31 -13.58 10.75 17.91
CA VAL A 31 -12.68 9.70 17.44
C VAL A 31 -12.24 8.80 18.59
N ALA A 32 -12.30 7.49 18.39
CA ALA A 32 -11.80 6.51 19.33
C ALA A 32 -10.29 6.27 19.12
N PHE A 33 -9.50 6.43 20.19
CA PHE A 33 -8.06 6.21 20.22
C PHE A 33 -7.72 5.05 21.12
N HIS A 34 -6.73 4.25 20.70
CA HIS A 34 -6.04 3.34 21.61
C HIS A 34 -4.82 4.05 22.19
N ILE A 35 -4.55 3.81 23.47
CA ILE A 35 -3.41 4.40 24.19
C ILE A 35 -2.33 3.34 24.30
N THR A 36 -1.11 3.64 23.86
CA THR A 36 0.06 2.76 23.98
C THR A 36 1.04 3.32 24.99
N ASP A 37 1.77 2.45 25.69
CA ASP A 37 2.92 2.84 26.52
C ASP A 37 4.17 2.90 25.62
N SER A 38 4.27 3.98 24.83
CA SER A 38 5.40 4.21 23.93
C SER A 38 6.01 5.58 24.24
N PRO A 39 7.35 5.72 24.08
CA PRO A 39 8.02 7.00 24.26
C PRO A 39 7.80 7.97 23.08
N GLU A 40 7.12 7.52 22.02
CA GLU A 40 6.85 8.30 20.82
C GLU A 40 5.73 9.30 21.10
N ASN A 41 5.92 10.54 20.65
CA ASN A 41 4.93 11.60 20.83
C ASN A 41 4.14 11.80 19.53
N GLU A 42 3.41 10.76 19.14
CA GLU A 42 2.71 10.69 17.86
C GLU A 42 1.25 10.30 18.05
N VAL A 43 0.37 10.84 17.20
CA VAL A 43 -1.05 10.47 17.14
C VAL A 43 -1.32 9.89 15.76
N LEU A 44 -1.75 8.63 15.73
CA LEU A 44 -2.13 7.95 14.50
C LEU A 44 -3.65 8.02 14.32
N LEU A 45 -4.07 8.60 13.19
CA LEU A 45 -5.46 8.59 12.77
C LEU A 45 -5.69 7.43 11.81
N GLY A 46 -6.54 6.50 12.21
CA GLY A 46 -6.98 5.40 11.34
C GLY A 46 -7.90 5.91 10.24
N THR A 47 -7.97 5.17 9.14
CA THR A 47 -8.87 5.48 8.01
C THR A 47 -10.35 5.47 8.39
N ASN A 48 -10.71 4.84 9.50
CA ASN A 48 -12.04 4.87 10.09
C ASN A 48 -12.45 6.25 10.61
N ALA A 49 -11.49 7.12 10.93
CA ALA A 49 -11.77 8.48 11.43
C ALA A 49 -11.63 9.54 10.33
N LEU A 50 -10.84 9.26 9.29
CA LEU A 50 -10.52 10.24 8.25
C LEU A 50 -11.76 10.73 7.49
N GLU A 51 -12.68 9.83 7.13
CA GLU A 51 -13.91 10.21 6.41
C GLU A 51 -14.79 11.13 7.25
N ASP A 52 -15.02 10.79 8.52
CA ASP A 52 -15.82 11.61 9.45
C ASP A 52 -15.19 12.97 9.73
N LEU A 53 -13.86 13.06 9.66
CA LEU A 53 -13.11 14.32 9.76
C LEU A 53 -13.06 15.09 8.43
N GLY A 54 -13.73 14.61 7.38
CA GLY A 54 -13.83 15.28 6.09
C GLY A 54 -12.58 15.13 5.19
N VAL A 55 -11.74 14.13 5.46
CA VAL A 55 -10.53 13.86 4.67
C VAL A 55 -10.86 12.93 3.50
N GLU A 56 -10.57 13.38 2.27
CA GLU A 56 -10.76 12.61 1.04
C GLU A 56 -9.41 12.33 0.37
N LEU A 57 -9.09 11.04 0.14
CA LEU A 57 -7.89 10.64 -0.61
C LEU A 57 -8.18 10.60 -2.12
N LYS A 58 -7.62 11.55 -2.86
CA LYS A 58 -7.69 11.58 -4.34
C LYS A 58 -6.38 11.12 -4.95
N ILE A 59 -6.41 9.99 -5.64
CA ILE A 59 -5.31 9.56 -6.49
C ILE A 59 -5.46 10.27 -7.85
N ALA A 60 -4.76 11.38 -8.02
CA ALA A 60 -4.71 12.05 -9.31
C ALA A 60 -3.95 11.18 -10.32
N LYS A 61 -4.54 10.96 -11.50
CA LYS A 61 -3.73 10.56 -12.66
C LYS A 61 -2.78 11.71 -12.93
N GLN A 62 -1.48 11.45 -12.97
CA GLN A 62 -0.55 12.41 -13.55
C GLN A 62 -1.02 12.63 -14.99
N ASN A 63 -1.63 13.77 -15.26
CA ASN A 63 -1.76 14.27 -16.62
C ASN A 63 -0.33 14.53 -17.07
N THR A 64 0.27 13.57 -17.77
CA THR A 64 1.39 13.86 -18.64
C THR A 64 0.85 14.87 -19.63
N GLU A 65 1.16 16.14 -19.43
CA GLU A 65 0.84 17.18 -20.39
C GLU A 65 1.33 16.69 -21.75
N GLU A 66 0.37 16.52 -22.66
CA GLU A 66 0.60 16.23 -24.06
C GLU A 66 1.26 17.48 -24.68
N SER A 67 2.54 17.66 -24.38
CA SER A 67 3.45 18.31 -25.31
C SER A 67 3.44 17.44 -26.55
N SER A 68 2.80 17.94 -27.60
CA SER A 68 2.86 17.43 -28.95
C SER A 68 4.31 17.12 -29.34
N GLY A 69 4.75 15.87 -29.19
CA GLY A 69 6.15 15.51 -29.36
C GLY A 69 6.51 14.13 -28.81
N GLY A 70 5.99 13.07 -29.45
CA GLY A 70 6.52 11.71 -29.32
C GLY A 70 5.81 10.84 -28.29
N HIS A 71 5.03 9.87 -28.77
CA HIS A 71 4.59 8.72 -28.00
C HIS A 71 5.82 8.10 -27.30
N GLN A 72 5.93 8.20 -25.97
CA GLN A 72 6.80 7.29 -25.23
C GLN A 72 6.17 5.91 -25.36
N ALA A 73 6.65 5.16 -26.34
CA ALA A 73 6.34 3.76 -26.51
C ALA A 73 6.55 3.07 -25.16
N PHE A 74 5.48 2.52 -24.59
CA PHE A 74 5.61 1.54 -23.52
C PHE A 74 6.70 0.56 -23.94
N ARG A 75 7.79 0.50 -23.14
CA ARG A 75 8.96 -0.30 -23.51
C ARG A 75 8.52 -1.72 -23.76
N LYS A 76 8.82 -2.22 -24.96
CA LYS A 76 8.40 -3.53 -25.44
C LYS A 76 8.98 -4.62 -24.53
N VAL A 77 8.19 -5.09 -23.58
CA VAL A 77 8.53 -6.27 -22.79
C VAL A 77 8.32 -7.50 -23.66
N THR A 78 9.37 -8.30 -23.85
CA THR A 78 9.30 -9.55 -24.59
C THR A 78 9.48 -10.73 -23.65
N VAL A 79 8.73 -11.80 -23.91
CA VAL A 79 8.90 -13.05 -23.16
C VAL A 79 10.14 -13.76 -23.70
N ALA A 80 11.20 -13.81 -22.92
CA ALA A 80 12.42 -14.53 -23.28
C ALA A 80 12.21 -16.05 -23.22
N LYS A 81 11.53 -16.55 -22.17
CA LYS A 81 11.27 -17.98 -21.96
C LYS A 81 10.01 -18.18 -21.12
N ARG A 82 9.23 -19.21 -21.47
CA ARG A 82 8.15 -19.75 -20.63
C ARG A 82 8.62 -21.07 -20.01
N MET A 83 8.36 -21.27 -18.73
CA MET A 83 8.70 -22.49 -18.01
C MET A 83 7.52 -22.93 -17.14
N TYR A 84 7.27 -24.24 -17.12
CA TYR A 84 6.30 -24.84 -16.20
C TYR A 84 6.97 -25.09 -14.85
N MET A 85 6.36 -24.62 -13.77
CA MET A 85 6.78 -24.92 -12.40
C MET A 85 5.77 -25.90 -11.80
N PRO A 86 6.20 -27.11 -11.37
CA PRO A 86 5.30 -28.03 -10.71
C PRO A 86 4.86 -27.49 -9.34
N PRO A 87 3.72 -27.95 -8.81
CA PRO A 87 3.28 -27.61 -7.45
C PRO A 87 4.39 -27.86 -6.43
N HIS A 88 4.58 -26.92 -5.49
CA HIS A 88 5.64 -26.93 -4.46
C HIS A 88 7.08 -26.87 -5.00
N GLY A 89 7.28 -26.59 -6.29
CA GLY A 89 8.59 -26.35 -6.88
C GLY A 89 9.04 -24.89 -6.77
N SER A 90 10.35 -24.67 -6.70
CA SER A 90 10.99 -23.37 -6.87
C SER A 90 11.93 -23.39 -8.07
N VAL A 91 12.08 -22.25 -8.74
CA VAL A 91 13.00 -22.09 -9.86
C VAL A 91 13.63 -20.71 -9.80
N GLU A 92 14.94 -20.66 -10.02
CA GLU A 92 15.66 -19.41 -10.15
C GLU A 92 15.53 -18.91 -11.60
N LEU A 93 15.18 -17.64 -11.75
CA LEU A 93 15.00 -17.00 -13.05
C LEU A 93 15.93 -15.80 -13.18
N SER A 94 16.72 -15.77 -14.25
CA SER A 94 17.50 -14.60 -14.62
C SER A 94 16.66 -13.64 -15.44
N ALA A 95 16.50 -12.41 -14.97
CA ALA A 95 15.90 -11.32 -15.73
C ALA A 95 17.00 -10.41 -16.30
N ARG A 96 16.82 -9.94 -17.54
CA ARG A 96 17.70 -8.95 -18.16
C ARG A 96 16.91 -7.66 -18.38
N CYS A 97 17.41 -6.56 -17.81
CA CYS A 97 16.93 -5.21 -18.08
C CYS A 97 17.97 -4.49 -18.94
N GLU A 98 17.55 -3.84 -20.01
CA GLU A 98 18.44 -3.03 -20.87
C GLU A 98 18.65 -1.60 -20.34
N VAL A 99 18.13 -1.30 -19.16
CA VAL A 99 18.23 0.01 -18.50
C VAL A 99 19.28 -0.09 -17.39
N ARG A 100 20.23 0.86 -17.33
CA ARG A 100 21.12 1.01 -16.17
C ARG A 100 20.41 1.80 -15.08
N ASP A 101 20.50 1.29 -13.86
CA ASP A 101 20.08 1.92 -12.59
C ASP A 101 18.61 2.35 -12.54
N ALA A 102 17.71 1.37 -12.41
CA ALA A 102 16.33 1.60 -12.01
C ALA A 102 15.90 0.53 -11.00
N GLU A 103 15.47 0.97 -9.81
CA GLU A 103 14.71 0.13 -8.89
C GLU A 103 13.28 -0.02 -9.39
N GLY A 104 12.75 -1.23 -9.37
CA GLY A 104 11.41 -1.52 -9.85
C GLY A 104 10.88 -2.83 -9.31
N VAL A 105 9.56 -2.89 -9.15
CA VAL A 105 8.86 -4.09 -8.69
C VAL A 105 8.26 -4.83 -9.89
N LEU A 106 8.54 -6.13 -9.99
CA LEU A 106 7.98 -6.98 -11.03
C LEU A 106 6.65 -7.58 -10.52
N TRP A 107 5.54 -7.14 -11.08
CA TRP A 107 4.21 -7.63 -10.70
C TRP A 107 3.68 -8.64 -11.72
N PRO A 108 3.20 -9.82 -11.27
CA PRO A 108 2.52 -10.76 -12.16
C PRO A 108 1.19 -10.15 -12.66
N THR A 109 0.98 -10.11 -13.98
CA THR A 109 -0.20 -9.50 -14.60
C THR A 109 -1.35 -10.48 -14.84
N LYS A 110 -1.24 -11.72 -14.34
CA LYS A 110 -2.24 -12.75 -14.60
C LYS A 110 -3.44 -12.55 -13.65
N LYS A 111 -4.60 -12.20 -14.21
CA LYS A 111 -5.88 -12.33 -13.52
C LYS A 111 -6.07 -13.78 -13.06
N GLY A 112 -6.32 -14.00 -11.77
CA GLY A 112 -6.55 -15.34 -11.19
C GLY A 112 -5.46 -15.86 -10.25
N LEU A 113 -4.46 -15.05 -9.89
CA LEU A 113 -3.64 -15.27 -8.68
C LEU A 113 -4.21 -14.40 -7.55
N GLU A 114 -5.42 -14.75 -7.11
CA GLU A 114 -5.98 -14.24 -5.85
C GLU A 114 -5.26 -15.00 -4.73
N TRP A 115 -4.58 -14.29 -3.84
CA TRP A 115 -3.96 -14.90 -2.67
C TRP A 115 -5.07 -15.19 -1.65
N GLU A 116 -5.45 -16.46 -1.50
CA GLU A 116 -6.28 -16.87 -0.37
C GLU A 116 -5.44 -16.81 0.91
N TYR A 117 -5.77 -15.87 1.80
CA TYR A 117 -5.37 -15.97 3.20
C TYR A 117 -5.95 -17.28 3.75
N LEU A 118 -5.07 -18.21 4.12
CA LEU A 118 -5.45 -19.35 4.97
C LEU A 118 -5.95 -18.76 6.30
N LYS A 119 -7.22 -19.04 6.59
CA LYS A 119 -7.89 -18.71 7.86
C LYS A 119 -7.21 -19.36 9.06
#